data_AF-A0A6C0ARL4-F1
#
_entry.id   AF-A0A6C0ARL4-F1
#
_cell.length_a   1.000
_cell.length_b   1.000
_cell.length_c   1.000
_cell.angle_alpha   90.00
_cell.angle_beta   90.00
_cell.angle_gamma   90.00
#
_symmetry.space_group_name_H-M   'P 1'
#
loop_
_entity.id
_entity.type
_entity.pdbx_description
1 polymer ?
#
loop_
_entity_poly.entity_id
_entity_poly.type
_entity_poly.pdbx_seq_one_letter_code
_entity_poly.pdbx_strand_id
1 'polypeptide(L)' 'MKTRSQTQPLELTALSFVKYEVDIDFDGALKAWQANKKSIGQSSYKYVCQKVGNRGTNCISKCLSGEHYCATHLKMLSKK' A
#
# COMPACT_ATOMS: atom_id res chain seq x y z
N MET A 1 -32.70 -29.40 -42.54
CA MET A 1 -32.30 -29.59 -41.13
C MET A 1 -31.51 -28.37 -40.65
N LYS A 2 -32.09 -27.56 -39.77
CA LYS A 2 -31.43 -26.79 -38.71
C LYS A 2 -32.38 -26.86 -37.50
N THR A 3 -31.80 -27.10 -36.34
CA THR A 3 -32.38 -27.72 -35.16
C THR A 3 -33.05 -26.73 -34.20
N ARG A 4 -33.92 -27.27 -33.34
CA ARG A 4 -34.41 -26.65 -32.09
C ARG A 4 -33.31 -25.85 -31.37
N SER A 5 -33.62 -24.64 -30.93
CA SER A 5 -33.62 -24.31 -29.50
C SER A 5 -34.23 -22.92 -29.27
N GLN A 6 -35.22 -22.86 -28.38
CA GLN A 6 -35.61 -21.62 -27.74
C GLN A 6 -34.42 -21.09 -26.93
N THR A 7 -34.23 -19.78 -26.93
CA THR A 7 -33.77 -19.07 -25.73
C THR A 7 -34.75 -17.93 -25.53
N GLN A 8 -35.55 -18.05 -24.47
CA GLN A 8 -36.32 -16.93 -23.94
C GLN A 8 -35.35 -15.76 -23.70
N PRO A 9 -35.74 -14.50 -23.95
CA PRO A 9 -34.97 -13.37 -23.42
C PRO A 9 -35.00 -13.52 -21.90
N LEU A 10 -33.89 -14.01 -21.33
CA LEU A 10 -33.70 -14.09 -19.90
C LEU A 10 -33.97 -12.69 -19.36
N GLU A 11 -34.97 -12.56 -18.48
CA GLU A 11 -35.20 -11.37 -17.69
C GLU A 11 -33.93 -11.04 -16.90
N LEU A 12 -33.03 -10.29 -17.51
CA LEU A 12 -31.82 -9.78 -16.89
C LEU A 12 -32.10 -8.41 -16.25
N THR A 13 -33.28 -8.26 -15.67
CA THR A 13 -33.84 -7.00 -15.18
C THR A 13 -34.14 -7.03 -13.68
N ALA A 14 -33.35 -7.76 -12.89
CA ALA A 14 -33.42 -7.65 -11.42
C ALA A 14 -32.14 -8.07 -10.66
N LEU A 15 -30.97 -8.16 -11.30
CA LEU A 15 -29.72 -8.15 -10.54
C LEU A 15 -29.42 -6.69 -10.20
N SER A 16 -30.00 -6.24 -9.09
CA SER A 16 -29.68 -4.98 -8.42
C SER A 16 -28.16 -4.78 -8.46
N PHE A 17 -27.71 -3.73 -9.15
CA PHE A 17 -26.32 -3.28 -9.03
C PHE A 17 -26.10 -2.94 -7.56
N VAL A 18 -25.45 -3.86 -6.83
CA VAL A 18 -25.06 -3.61 -5.44
C VAL A 18 -24.02 -2.50 -5.50
N LYS A 19 -24.44 -1.27 -5.21
CA LYS A 19 -23.56 -0.12 -5.13
C LYS A 19 -22.76 -0.27 -3.84
N TYR A 20 -21.54 -0.78 -3.95
CA TYR A 20 -20.61 -0.79 -2.83
C TYR A 20 -20.25 0.66 -2.50
N GLU A 21 -20.38 1.01 -1.22
CA GLU A 21 -19.85 2.26 -0.71
C GLU A 21 -18.31 2.16 -0.71
N VAL A 22 -17.67 3.13 -1.36
CA VAL A 22 -16.21 3.17 -1.49
C VAL A 22 -15.70 4.23 -0.52
N ASP A 23 -15.35 3.78 0.69
CA ASP A 23 -14.70 4.60 1.71
C ASP A 23 -13.17 4.38 1.63
N ILE A 24 -12.47 5.27 0.91
CA ILE A 24 -11.01 5.21 0.76
C ILE A 24 -10.38 6.32 1.61
N ASP A 25 -9.69 5.93 2.67
CA ASP A 25 -8.87 6.82 3.48
C ASP A 25 -7.54 7.15 2.79
N PHE A 26 -7.56 8.22 1.97
CA PHE A 26 -6.36 8.73 1.32
C PHE A 26 -5.37 9.37 2.30
N ASP A 27 -5.86 9.96 3.40
CA ASP A 27 -5.01 10.64 4.38
C ASP A 27 -4.19 9.65 5.20
N GLY A 28 -4.81 8.54 5.62
CA GLY A 28 -4.14 7.42 6.27
C GLY A 28 -3.13 6.77 5.33
N ALA A 29 -3.52 6.54 4.07
CA ALA A 29 -2.61 5.99 3.06
C ALA A 29 -1.40 6.91 2.83
N LEU A 30 -1.62 8.23 2.76
CA LEU A 30 -0.55 9.21 2.60
C LEU A 30 0.40 9.22 3.80
N LYS A 31 -0.13 9.23 5.03
CA LYS A 31 0.68 9.16 6.26
C LYS A 31 1.50 7.88 6.31
N ALA A 32 0.91 6.74 5.97
CA ALA A 32 1.61 5.46 5.93
C ALA A 32 2.71 5.45 4.85
N TRP A 33 2.45 6.04 3.69
CA TRP A 33 3.43 6.17 2.61
C TRP A 33 4.58 7.12 2.96
N GLN A 34 4.31 8.19 3.72
CA GLN A 34 5.32 9.13 4.21
C GLN A 34 6.10 8.55 5.40
N ALA A 35 5.57 7.57 6.14
CA ALA A 35 6.21 7.05 7.35
C ALA A 35 7.62 6.47 7.10
N ASN A 36 7.86 5.88 5.92
CA ASN A 36 9.15 5.32 5.51
C ASN A 36 9.83 6.10 4.38
N LYS A 37 9.35 7.32 4.07
CA LYS A 37 9.89 8.18 3.02
C LYS A 37 10.20 9.57 3.54
N LYS A 38 11.28 10.15 3.02
CA LYS A 38 11.62 11.55 3.28
C LYS A 38 11.70 12.31 1.96
N SER A 39 11.04 13.46 1.90
CA SER A 39 11.19 14.39 0.79
C SER A 39 12.63 14.93 0.74
N ILE A 40 13.22 14.90 -0.45
CA ILE A 40 14.56 15.46 -0.73
C ILE A 40 14.48 16.76 -1.53
N GLY A 41 13.28 17.32 -1.72
CA GLY A 41 13.02 18.46 -2.60
C GLY A 41 12.68 18.05 -4.03
N GLN A 42 12.18 18.99 -4.84
CA GLN A 42 11.82 18.78 -6.25
C GLN A 42 10.91 17.56 -6.49
N SER A 43 9.88 17.39 -5.65
CA SER A 43 8.94 16.26 -5.70
C SER A 43 9.59 14.86 -5.61
N SER A 44 10.84 14.79 -5.15
CA SER A 44 11.59 13.55 -5.03
C SER A 44 11.59 13.04 -3.59
N TYR A 45 11.56 11.71 -3.44
CA TYR A 45 11.49 11.04 -2.15
C TYR A 45 12.56 9.95 -2.06
N LYS A 46 13.11 9.75 -0.86
CA LYS A 46 14.00 8.63 -0.56
C LYS A 46 13.42 7.77 0.56
N TYR A 47 13.66 6.47 0.49
CA TYR A 47 13.36 5.56 1.59
C TYR A 47 14.27 5.82 2.79
N VAL A 48 13.68 5.78 3.98
CA VAL A 48 14.36 5.94 5.26
C VAL A 48 14.07 4.77 6.19
N CYS A 49 14.99 4.55 7.10
CA CYS A 49 14.97 3.44 8.04
C CYS A 49 13.70 3.43 8.90
N GLN A 50 13.04 2.28 8.97
CA GLN A 50 11.78 2.11 9.71
C GLN A 50 11.97 2.03 11.24
N LYS A 51 13.22 2.08 11.74
CA LYS A 51 13.47 2.02 13.18
C LYS A 51 13.00 3.31 13.87
N VAL A 52 12.04 3.16 14.78
CA VAL A 52 11.64 4.18 15.75
C VAL A 52 12.64 4.18 16.91
N GLY A 53 13.22 5.35 17.19
CA GLY A 53 14.11 5.56 18.34
C GLY A 53 13.33 5.71 19.64
N ASN A 54 14.04 5.70 20.76
CA ASN A 54 13.44 5.77 22.11
C ASN A 54 12.65 7.07 22.38
N ARG A 55 12.86 8.11 21.57
CA ARG A 55 12.16 9.41 21.65
C ARG A 55 10.94 9.48 20.73
N GLY A 56 10.52 8.36 20.14
CA GLY A 56 9.40 8.30 19.19
C GLY A 56 9.72 8.84 17.79
N THR A 57 10.97 9.23 17.52
CA THR A 57 11.40 9.75 16.22
C THR A 57 11.95 8.64 15.33
N ASN A 58 11.61 8.68 14.04
CA ASN A 58 12.10 7.73 13.05
C ASN A 58 13.57 8.00 12.70
N CYS A 59 14.30 6.93 12.43
CA CYS A 59 15.64 7.03 11.89
C CYS A 59 15.62 7.61 10.47
N ILE A 60 16.38 8.67 10.23
CA ILE A 60 16.41 9.39 8.93
C ILE A 60 17.45 8.79 7.96
N SER A 61 18.23 7.81 8.42
CA SER A 61 19.24 7.14 7.61
C SER A 61 18.61 6.38 6.45
N LYS A 62 19.34 6.33 5.32
CA LYS A 62 18.93 5.57 4.14
C LYS A 62 18.84 4.08 4.46
N CYS A 63 17.81 3.41 3.96
CA CYS A 63 17.73 1.95 3.97
C CYS A 63 18.79 1.33 3.06
N LEU A 64 19.24 0.13 3.43
CA LEU A 64 19.99 -0.71 2.50
C LEU A 64 19.07 -1.22 1.40
N SER A 65 19.62 -1.54 0.22
CA SER A 65 18.84 -2.07 -0.90
C SER A 65 18.21 -3.40 -0.52
N GLY A 66 16.89 -3.52 -0.67
CA GLY A 66 16.14 -4.72 -0.29
C GLY A 66 15.78 -4.82 1.19
N GLU A 67 16.16 -3.85 2.01
CA GLU A 67 15.98 -3.88 3.46
C GLU A 67 15.11 -2.72 3.98
N HIS A 68 14.47 -2.93 5.12
CA HIS A 68 13.67 -1.91 5.79
C HIS A 68 14.48 -1.03 6.76
N TYR A 69 15.73 -1.41 7.01
CA TYR A 69 16.59 -0.81 8.02
C TYR A 69 17.90 -0.27 7.42
N CYS A 70 18.51 0.68 8.13
CA CYS A 70 19.87 1.12 7.82
C CYS A 70 20.89 0.11 8.33
N ALA A 71 22.15 0.21 7.87
CA ALA A 71 23.22 -0.72 8.25
C ALA A 71 23.39 -0.90 9.77
N THR A 72 23.24 0.18 10.54
CA THR A 72 23.34 0.13 12.02
C THR A 72 22.19 -0.66 12.63
N HIS A 73 20.95 -0.36 12.23
CA HIS A 73 19.77 -1.00 12.80
C HIS A 73 19.58 -2.44 12.31
N LEU A 74 20.04 -2.77 11.09
CA LEU A 74 20.07 -4.14 10.60
C LEU A 74 21.02 -5.01 11.44
N LYS A 75 22.24 -4.50 11.74
CA LYS A 75 23.20 -5.17 12.64
C LYS A 75 22.69 -5.36 14.07
N MET A 76 21.82 -4.48 14.54
CA MET A 76 21.18 -4.62 15.86
C MET A 76 20.09 -5.70 15.86
N LEU A 77 19.39 -5.87 14.74
CA LEU A 77 18.37 -6.91 14.60
C LEU A 77 18.97 -8.30 14.41
N SER A 78 20.09 -8.40 13.67
CA SER A 78 20.78 -9.67 13.40
C SER A 78 21.54 -10.25 14.60
N LYS A 79 21.61 -9.53 15.72
CA LYS A 79 22.28 -9.97 16.96
C LYS A 79 21.31 -10.58 17.98
N LYS A 80 20.09 -10.86 17.58
CA LYS A 80 19.11 -11.58 18.40
C LYS A 80 19.26 -13.08 18.28
#